data_AF-A0A521WXM9-F1
#
_entry.id   AF-A0A521WXM9-F1
#
_cell.length_a   1.000
_cell.length_b   1.000
_cell.length_c   1.000
_cell.angle_alpha   90.00
_cell.angle_beta   90.00
_cell.angle_gamma   90.00
#
_symmetry.space_group_name_H-M   'P 1'
#
loop_
_entity.id
_entity.type
_entity.pdbx_description
1 polymer ?
#
loop_
_entity_poly.entity_id
_entity_poly.type
_entity_poly.pdbx_seq_one_letter_code
_entity_poly.pdbx_strand_id
1 'polypeptide(L)'
;MNIFEIIAVLIVLLIAIPIVLKKRKKCSSCHSSKETPKSESKILEQVKQQPETKSADQPVVNAKATVVNPPEPKPADKPVVNIESSAKPQAKVPFPENAGNSFLPQDSILKRHYLTHVYTMIDSLAPPRPTESVLRRHYDAIIITKVVQCLNDKKTMEQLIEDYKNRK
;
A
#
# COMPACT_ATOMS: atom_id res chain seq x y z
N MET A 1 -4.18 23.43 52.37
CA MET A 1 -4.87 23.74 51.10
C MET A 1 -6.24 23.10 51.16
N ASN A 2 -7.28 23.92 51.13
CA ASN A 2 -8.66 23.43 51.18
C ASN A 2 -9.01 22.83 49.81
N ILE A 3 -9.78 21.75 49.79
CA ILE A 3 -10.22 21.07 48.55
C ILE A 3 -10.90 22.07 47.59
N PHE A 4 -11.62 23.06 48.13
CA PHE A 4 -12.24 24.14 47.35
C PHE A 4 -11.24 25.01 46.59
N GLU A 5 -10.06 25.29 47.13
CA GLU A 5 -9.04 26.06 46.42
C GLU A 5 -8.43 25.25 45.26
N ILE A 6 -8.22 23.95 45.46
CA ILE A 6 -7.71 23.05 44.41
C ILE A 6 -8.73 22.95 43.27
N ILE A 7 -10.02 22.81 43.60
CA ILE A 7 -11.11 22.77 42.62
C ILE A 7 -11.20 24.09 41.85
N ALA A 8 -11.10 25.24 42.53
CA ALA A 8 -11.14 26.55 41.88
C ALA A 8 -9.99 26.72 40.87
N VAL A 9 -8.77 26.31 41.22
CA VAL A 9 -7.61 26.37 40.32
C VAL A 9 -7.80 25.42 39.13
N LEU A 10 -8.34 24.21 39.35
CA LEU A 10 -8.62 23.24 38.27
C LEU A 10 -9.65 23.77 37.27
N ILE A 11 -10.74 24.40 37.74
CA ILE A 11 -11.78 24.96 36.88
C ILE A 11 -11.21 26.08 36.01
N VAL A 12 -10.42 26.99 36.58
CA VAL A 12 -9.78 28.08 35.83
C VAL A 12 -8.83 27.52 34.76
N LEU A 13 -8.04 26.50 35.12
CA LEU A 13 -7.11 25.84 34.20
C LEU A 13 -7.85 25.15 33.03
N LEU A 14 -8.93 24.43 33.31
CA LEU A 14 -9.74 23.74 32.30
C LEU A 14 -10.41 24.71 31.31
N ILE A 15 -10.73 25.93 31.73
CA ILE A 15 -11.31 26.96 30.85
C ILE A 15 -10.21 27.70 30.06
N ALA A 16 -9.06 27.96 30.67
CA ALA A 16 -7.96 28.68 30.01
C ALA A 16 -7.27 27.86 28.89
N ILE A 17 -7.07 26.55 29.10
CA ILE A 17 -6.42 25.66 28.13
C ILE A 17 -7.07 25.70 26.72
N PRO A 18 -8.39 25.49 26.55
CA PRO A 18 -9.00 25.49 25.21
C PRO A 18 -8.95 26.86 24.53
N ILE A 19 -9.00 27.96 25.29
CA ILE A 19 -8.90 29.33 24.75
C ILE A 19 -7.50 29.57 24.17
N VAL A 20 -6.46 29.15 24.90
CA VAL A 20 -5.06 29.28 24.47
C VAL A 20 -4.75 28.37 23.27
N LEU A 21 -5.26 27.13 23.28
CA LEU A 21 -5.06 26.19 22.16
C LEU A 21 -5.82 26.61 20.90
N LYS A 22 -6.99 27.25 21.02
CA LYS A 22 -7.78 27.74 19.88
C LYS A 22 -7.15 28.98 19.24
N LYS A 23 -6.48 29.85 20.01
CA LYS A 23 -5.74 31.00 19.47
C LYS A 23 -4.53 30.60 18.63
N ARG A 24 -3.92 29.43 18.86
CA ARG A 24 -2.76 28.95 18.08
C ARG A 24 -3.11 28.36 16.70
N LYS A 25 -4.39 28.05 16.42
CA LYS A 25 -4.80 27.41 15.15
C LYS A 25 -5.19 28.39 14.03
N LYS A 26 -4.98 29.70 14.19
CA LYS A 26 -5.47 30.72 13.22
C LYS A 26 -4.40 31.46 12.41
N CYS A 27 -3.21 30.89 12.26
CA CYS A 27 -2.17 31.41 11.37
C CYS A 27 -1.55 30.30 10.51
N SER A 28 -2.26 29.82 9.48
CA SER A 28 -1.60 29.10 8.36
C SER A 28 -2.40 29.13 7.06
N SER A 29 -3.23 30.15 6.85
CA SER A 29 -3.84 30.41 5.54
C SER A 29 -2.94 31.40 4.80
N CYS A 30 -1.88 30.88 4.17
CA CYS A 30 -1.20 31.61 3.10
C CYS A 30 -1.94 31.33 1.79
N HIS A 31 -2.34 32.44 1.22
CA HIS A 31 -3.19 32.67 0.08
C HIS A 31 -2.29 32.84 -1.15
N SER A 32 -2.31 31.93 -2.14
CA SER A 32 -1.70 32.10 -3.47
C SER A 32 -1.99 30.85 -4.32
N SER A 33 -2.49 30.85 -5.55
CA SER A 33 -2.98 31.90 -6.45
C SER A 33 -3.99 31.26 -7.41
N LYS A 34 -5.03 32.02 -7.75
CA LYS A 34 -5.83 31.83 -8.98
C LYS A 34 -4.91 32.01 -10.17
N GLU A 35 -4.95 31.11 -11.14
CA GLU A 35 -4.96 31.51 -12.55
C GLU A 35 -5.85 30.55 -13.36
N THR A 36 -6.77 31.16 -14.10
CA THR A 36 -7.56 30.58 -15.17
C THR A 36 -7.31 31.52 -16.35
N PRO A 37 -7.02 30.98 -17.55
CA PRO A 37 -7.78 31.47 -18.68
C PRO A 37 -8.30 30.34 -19.57
N LYS A 38 -9.59 30.46 -19.81
CA LYS A 38 -10.43 29.99 -20.91
C LYS A 38 -9.69 29.81 -22.25
N SER A 39 -9.91 28.68 -22.92
CA SER A 39 -9.98 28.61 -24.38
C SER A 39 -10.84 27.41 -24.83
N GLU A 40 -12.07 27.72 -25.23
CA GLU A 40 -12.86 26.90 -26.15
C GLU A 40 -12.20 26.88 -27.53
N SER A 41 -12.15 25.72 -28.20
CA SER A 41 -12.84 25.55 -29.49
C SER A 41 -12.59 24.16 -30.07
N LYS A 42 -13.71 23.48 -30.20
CA LYS A 42 -14.03 22.33 -31.04
C LYS A 42 -13.71 22.66 -32.50
N ILE A 43 -12.94 21.84 -33.20
CA ILE A 43 -13.13 21.48 -34.63
C ILE A 43 -12.55 20.08 -34.86
N LEU A 44 -13.33 19.31 -35.60
CA LEU A 44 -13.23 17.92 -35.96
C LEU A 44 -12.98 17.89 -37.47
N GLU A 45 -11.88 17.31 -37.94
CA GLU A 45 -11.71 16.82 -39.33
C GLU A 45 -10.37 16.04 -39.41
N GLN A 46 -10.38 14.71 -39.40
CA GLN A 46 -10.52 13.85 -40.59
C GLN A 46 -9.33 13.94 -41.55
N VAL A 47 -8.33 13.06 -41.36
CA VAL A 47 -7.53 12.54 -42.47
C VAL A 47 -7.51 11.01 -42.38
N LYS A 48 -8.47 10.45 -43.11
CA LYS A 48 -8.52 9.06 -43.56
C LYS A 48 -7.65 8.98 -44.82
N GLN A 49 -6.61 8.16 -44.84
CA GLN A 49 -6.16 7.47 -46.05
C GLN A 49 -5.17 6.34 -45.73
N GLN A 50 -5.76 5.16 -45.68
CA GLN A 50 -5.21 3.84 -45.97
C GLN A 50 -4.80 3.78 -47.47
N PRO A 51 -3.89 2.89 -47.85
CA PRO A 51 -4.30 1.88 -48.83
C PRO A 51 -3.92 0.46 -48.43
N GLU A 52 -4.85 -0.44 -48.72
CA GLU A 52 -4.76 -1.88 -48.66
C GLU A 52 -3.86 -2.43 -49.77
N THR A 53 -3.19 -3.54 -49.51
CA THR A 53 -2.98 -4.58 -50.51
C THR A 53 -3.48 -5.91 -49.98
N LYS A 54 -4.47 -6.42 -50.70
CA LYS A 54 -5.22 -7.66 -50.53
C LYS A 54 -4.67 -8.69 -51.53
N SER A 55 -4.40 -9.92 -51.08
CA SER A 55 -4.52 -11.18 -51.86
C SER A 55 -3.81 -12.31 -51.11
N ALA A 56 -4.18 -13.58 -51.16
CA ALA A 56 -5.41 -14.33 -51.39
C ALA A 56 -4.97 -15.81 -51.26
N ASP A 57 -5.88 -16.63 -50.74
CA ASP A 57 -5.99 -18.10 -50.91
C ASP A 57 -4.96 -19.08 -50.29
N GLN A 58 -5.50 -19.95 -49.43
CA GLN A 58 -5.04 -21.34 -49.19
C GLN A 58 -5.58 -22.24 -50.34
N PRO A 59 -5.04 -23.45 -50.64
CA PRO A 59 -5.35 -24.65 -49.82
C PRO A 59 -4.29 -25.78 -49.75
N VAL A 60 -4.29 -26.48 -48.60
CA VAL A 60 -4.08 -27.92 -48.31
C VAL A 60 -3.59 -28.86 -49.42
N VAL A 61 -2.47 -29.57 -49.20
CA VAL A 61 -2.36 -31.03 -49.48
C VAL A 61 -1.39 -31.74 -48.53
N ASN A 62 -1.86 -32.91 -48.10
CA ASN A 62 -1.35 -33.92 -47.20
C ASN A 62 -0.10 -34.68 -47.73
N ALA A 63 0.90 -34.93 -46.90
CA ALA A 63 1.90 -36.00 -47.12
C ALA A 63 2.33 -36.65 -45.80
N LYS A 64 1.85 -37.89 -45.66
CA LYS A 64 2.16 -38.93 -44.68
C LYS A 64 3.51 -39.59 -45.02
N ALA A 65 4.42 -39.74 -44.05
CA ALA A 65 5.19 -40.97 -43.76
C ALA A 65 6.40 -40.74 -42.84
N THR A 66 6.40 -41.50 -41.73
CA THR A 66 7.51 -42.33 -41.23
C THR A 66 8.72 -41.69 -40.52
N VAL A 67 8.66 -41.81 -39.18
CA VAL A 67 9.65 -42.47 -38.29
C VAL A 67 11.14 -42.24 -38.58
N VAL A 68 11.81 -41.46 -37.72
CA VAL A 68 13.08 -41.84 -37.06
C VAL A 68 13.13 -41.15 -35.68
N ASN A 69 13.35 -41.94 -34.63
CA ASN A 69 13.47 -41.54 -33.23
C ASN A 69 14.56 -40.46 -32.97
N PRO A 70 14.33 -39.48 -32.07
CA PRO A 70 15.40 -38.79 -31.34
C PRO A 70 15.97 -39.72 -30.25
N PRO A 71 17.30 -39.81 -30.09
CA PRO A 71 17.92 -40.75 -29.17
C PRO A 71 17.65 -40.39 -27.70
N GLU A 72 17.30 -41.44 -26.99
CA GLU A 72 17.25 -41.62 -25.54
C GLU A 72 18.56 -41.20 -24.84
N PRO A 73 18.49 -40.42 -23.74
CA PRO A 73 19.54 -40.37 -22.74
C PRO A 73 19.05 -40.96 -21.41
N LYS A 74 19.57 -42.13 -21.07
CA LYS A 74 19.67 -42.69 -19.72
C LYS A 74 21.00 -43.49 -19.67
N PRO A 75 21.55 -43.86 -18.51
CA PRO A 75 21.54 -43.27 -17.17
C PRO A 75 22.94 -43.25 -16.51
N ALA A 76 23.22 -42.31 -15.62
CA ALA A 76 24.25 -42.37 -14.55
C ALA A 76 24.29 -40.99 -13.90
N ASP A 77 24.39 -40.75 -12.60
CA ASP A 77 24.38 -41.56 -11.40
C ASP A 77 24.02 -40.55 -10.29
N LYS A 78 23.25 -40.97 -9.28
CA LYS A 78 23.28 -40.27 -7.99
C LYS A 78 24.48 -40.81 -7.21
N PRO A 79 25.26 -39.94 -6.57
CA PRO A 79 25.19 -39.90 -5.10
C PRO A 79 24.94 -38.46 -4.62
N VAL A 80 23.92 -38.23 -3.78
CA VAL A 80 24.03 -38.25 -2.31
C VAL A 80 24.83 -37.06 -1.79
N VAL A 81 24.08 -36.15 -1.16
CA VAL A 81 24.37 -35.50 0.13
C VAL A 81 25.82 -35.08 0.36
N ASN A 82 26.07 -33.77 0.41
CA ASN A 82 26.52 -33.06 1.62
C ASN A 82 26.94 -31.63 1.23
N ILE A 83 26.01 -30.67 1.20
CA ILE A 83 26.40 -29.29 1.51
C ILE A 83 26.09 -29.12 2.98
N GLU A 84 27.10 -29.51 3.74
CA GLU A 84 27.36 -29.14 5.11
C GLU A 84 27.24 -27.62 5.24
N SER A 85 26.01 -27.16 5.51
CA SER A 85 25.76 -25.83 6.04
C SER A 85 26.34 -25.82 7.45
N SER A 86 27.65 -25.57 7.51
CA SER A 86 28.43 -25.46 8.73
C SER A 86 27.76 -24.47 9.68
N ALA A 87 27.11 -25.03 10.68
CA ALA A 87 26.72 -24.33 11.88
C ALA A 87 28.00 -24.02 12.67
N LYS A 88 28.29 -22.75 12.90
CA LYS A 88 28.94 -22.35 14.14
C LYS A 88 28.25 -21.11 14.73
N PRO A 89 27.86 -21.18 16.02
CA PRO A 89 27.01 -20.18 16.67
C PRO A 89 27.84 -18.99 17.10
N GLN A 90 27.39 -17.78 16.76
CA GLN A 90 27.89 -16.59 17.44
C GLN A 90 26.80 -15.56 17.67
N ALA A 91 26.81 -15.12 18.93
CA ALA A 91 26.26 -13.88 19.46
C ALA A 91 24.73 -13.77 19.44
N LYS A 92 24.17 -14.19 20.57
CA LYS A 92 22.99 -13.59 21.19
C LYS A 92 23.26 -12.09 21.39
N VAL A 93 23.17 -11.31 20.31
CA VAL A 93 23.05 -9.86 20.41
C VAL A 93 21.61 -9.63 20.88
N PRO A 94 21.37 -8.95 22.01
CA PRO A 94 20.07 -8.41 22.28
C PRO A 94 19.85 -7.37 21.18
N PHE A 95 19.18 -7.77 20.10
CA PHE A 95 18.50 -6.79 19.27
C PHE A 95 17.61 -6.03 20.26
N PRO A 96 17.72 -4.70 20.35
CA PRO A 96 16.74 -3.93 21.09
C PRO A 96 15.40 -4.22 20.43
N GLU A 97 14.68 -5.14 21.04
CA GLU A 97 13.26 -5.32 20.87
C GLU A 97 12.66 -3.93 20.93
N ASN A 98 11.99 -3.55 19.84
CA ASN A 98 11.43 -2.22 19.66
C ASN A 98 10.47 -1.94 20.82
N ALA A 99 11.00 -1.31 21.88
CA ALA A 99 10.22 -0.62 22.88
C ALA A 99 9.52 0.53 22.13
N GLY A 100 8.27 0.31 21.72
CA GLY A 100 7.49 1.36 21.09
C GLY A 100 6.10 0.94 20.63
N ASN A 101 5.94 -0.24 20.02
CA ASN A 101 4.67 -0.59 19.36
C ASN A 101 4.16 -1.93 19.90
N SER A 102 3.50 -1.92 21.06
CA SER A 102 2.83 -3.09 21.67
C SER A 102 1.77 -3.75 20.78
N PHE A 103 1.42 -3.11 19.65
CA PHE A 103 0.42 -3.58 18.69
C PHE A 103 0.96 -4.52 17.61
N LEU A 104 2.28 -4.57 17.39
CA LEU A 104 2.85 -5.40 16.33
C LEU A 104 3.23 -6.80 16.87
N PRO A 105 2.87 -7.89 16.16
CA PRO A 105 3.33 -9.22 16.53
C PRO A 105 4.86 -9.35 16.52
N GLN A 106 5.40 -10.19 17.40
CA GLN A 106 6.84 -10.44 17.51
C GLN A 106 7.37 -11.29 16.33
N ASP A 107 6.59 -12.28 15.88
CA ASP A 107 6.96 -13.14 14.76
C ASP A 107 6.91 -12.39 13.43
N SER A 108 7.96 -12.54 12.61
CA SER A 108 8.09 -11.95 11.27
C SER A 108 6.97 -12.36 10.29
N ILE A 109 6.56 -13.63 10.31
CA ILE A 109 5.50 -14.15 9.44
C ILE A 109 4.18 -13.54 9.88
N LEU A 110 3.90 -13.59 11.18
CA LEU A 110 2.67 -13.05 11.74
C LEU A 110 2.59 -11.52 11.53
N LYS A 111 3.71 -10.81 11.67
CA LYS A 111 3.81 -9.37 11.37
C LYS A 111 3.48 -9.09 9.91
N ARG A 112 3.99 -9.89 8.96
CA ARG A 112 3.66 -9.72 7.53
C ARG A 112 2.16 -9.92 7.30
N HIS A 113 1.57 -10.98 7.83
CA HIS A 113 0.14 -11.23 7.70
C HIS A 113 -0.70 -10.10 8.31
N TYR A 114 -0.31 -9.64 9.49
CA TYR A 114 -0.97 -8.53 10.17
C TYR A 114 -0.93 -7.24 9.34
N LEU A 115 0.25 -6.86 8.83
CA LEU A 115 0.41 -5.67 7.98
C LEU A 115 -0.42 -5.78 6.69
N THR A 116 -0.39 -6.93 6.03
CA THR A 116 -1.22 -7.18 4.83
C THR A 116 -2.70 -7.07 5.17
N HIS A 117 -3.14 -7.60 6.32
CA HIS A 117 -4.53 -7.53 6.74
C HIS A 117 -4.98 -6.07 6.95
N VAL A 118 -4.19 -5.28 7.69
CA VAL A 118 -4.45 -3.84 7.89
C VAL A 118 -4.49 -3.11 6.56
N TYR A 119 -3.55 -3.39 5.65
CA TYR A 119 -3.55 -2.82 4.31
C TYR A 119 -4.85 -3.14 3.55
N THR A 120 -5.28 -4.40 3.55
CA THR A 120 -6.51 -4.83 2.85
C THR A 120 -7.77 -4.18 3.42
N MET A 121 -7.85 -4.00 4.76
CA MET A 121 -8.98 -3.28 5.36
C MET A 121 -9.02 -1.84 4.88
N ILE A 122 -7.89 -1.13 4.91
CA ILE A 122 -7.81 0.27 4.47
C ILE A 122 -8.14 0.40 2.98
N ASP A 123 -7.60 -0.48 2.13
CA ASP A 123 -7.86 -0.47 0.68
C ASP A 123 -9.33 -0.78 0.38
N SER A 124 -9.94 -1.70 1.14
CA SER A 124 -11.38 -2.02 0.99
C SER A 124 -12.30 -0.87 1.37
N LEU A 125 -11.84 0.04 2.26
CA LEU A 125 -12.58 1.23 2.67
C LEU A 125 -12.31 2.43 1.75
N ALA A 126 -11.17 2.43 1.07
CA ALA A 126 -10.73 3.51 0.20
C ALA A 126 -11.57 3.60 -1.10
N PRO A 127 -11.53 4.76 -1.78
CA PRO A 127 -12.08 4.89 -3.13
C PRO A 127 -11.40 3.95 -4.13
N PRO A 128 -12.02 3.68 -5.29
CA PRO A 128 -11.41 2.86 -6.32
C PRO A 128 -10.06 3.42 -6.77
N ARG A 129 -9.10 2.51 -6.99
CA ARG A 129 -7.74 2.87 -7.38
C ARG A 129 -7.72 3.55 -8.76
N PRO A 130 -7.02 4.69 -8.91
CA PRO A 130 -6.96 5.40 -10.19
C PRO A 130 -6.08 4.66 -11.21
N THR A 131 -6.39 4.85 -12.50
CA THR A 131 -5.66 4.24 -13.62
C THR A 131 -4.33 4.93 -13.92
N GLU A 132 -4.30 6.26 -13.82
CA GLU A 132 -3.14 7.07 -14.17
C GLU A 132 -1.93 6.80 -13.27
N SER A 133 -0.74 6.70 -13.87
CA SER A 133 0.48 6.25 -13.17
C SER A 133 0.90 7.19 -12.02
N VAL A 134 0.84 8.51 -12.24
CA VAL A 134 1.16 9.52 -11.23
C VAL A 134 0.15 9.49 -10.10
N LEU A 135 -1.14 9.44 -10.44
CA LEU A 135 -2.22 9.43 -9.47
C LEU A 135 -2.24 8.14 -8.64
N ARG A 136 -1.88 7.01 -9.26
CA ARG A 136 -1.71 5.73 -8.58
C ARG A 136 -0.60 5.76 -7.54
N ARG A 137 0.54 6.39 -7.84
CA ARG A 137 1.63 6.55 -6.86
C ARG A 137 1.19 7.40 -5.67
N HIS A 138 0.44 8.48 -5.92
CA HIS A 138 -0.12 9.29 -4.84
C HIS A 138 -1.13 8.52 -4.00
N TYR A 139 -2.00 7.75 -4.64
CA TYR A 139 -2.94 6.86 -3.95
C TYR A 139 -2.18 5.88 -3.05
N ASP A 140 -1.17 5.20 -3.58
CA ASP A 140 -0.37 4.23 -2.81
C ASP A 140 0.32 4.91 -1.61
N ALA A 141 0.86 6.12 -1.79
CA ALA A 141 1.45 6.90 -0.69
C ALA A 141 0.42 7.26 0.40
N ILE A 142 -0.82 7.61 0.02
CA ILE A 142 -1.92 7.88 0.96
C ILE A 142 -2.26 6.62 1.74
N ILE A 143 -2.38 5.47 1.08
CA ILE A 143 -2.67 4.19 1.74
C ILE A 143 -1.56 3.84 2.73
N ILE A 144 -0.29 3.93 2.32
CA ILE A 144 0.86 3.67 3.20
C ILE A 144 0.84 4.60 4.42
N THR A 145 0.57 5.89 4.21
CA THR A 145 0.48 6.87 5.31
C THR A 145 -0.62 6.49 6.30
N LYS A 146 -1.80 6.08 5.80
CA LYS A 146 -2.90 5.62 6.65
C LYS A 146 -2.54 4.34 7.42
N VAL A 147 -1.87 3.38 6.78
CA VAL A 147 -1.39 2.16 7.46
C VAL A 147 -0.47 2.54 8.61
N VAL A 148 0.54 3.38 8.36
CA VAL A 148 1.47 3.84 9.40
C VAL A 148 0.74 4.54 10.54
N GLN A 149 -0.23 5.41 10.23
CA GLN A 149 -1.06 6.07 11.24
C GLN A 149 -1.82 5.06 12.11
N CYS A 150 -2.47 4.06 11.48
CA CYS A 150 -3.19 3.01 12.18
C CYS A 150 -2.30 2.18 13.11
N LEU A 151 -1.05 1.92 12.71
CA LEU A 151 -0.10 1.15 13.52
C LEU A 151 0.46 1.93 14.71
N ASN A 152 0.45 3.26 14.64
CA ASN A 152 1.00 4.13 15.68
C ASN A 152 -0.07 4.59 16.69
N ASP A 153 -1.35 4.65 16.30
CA ASP A 153 -2.44 5.09 17.15
C ASP A 153 -3.54 4.04 17.28
N LYS A 154 -3.73 3.53 18.51
CA LYS A 154 -4.77 2.56 18.86
C LYS A 154 -6.17 3.02 18.46
N LYS A 155 -6.48 4.30 18.64
CA LYS A 155 -7.82 4.83 18.35
C LYS A 155 -8.12 4.73 16.86
N THR A 156 -7.14 5.04 16.01
CA THR A 156 -7.31 4.93 14.56
C THR A 156 -7.47 3.48 14.09
N MET A 157 -6.82 2.53 14.77
CA MET A 157 -7.04 1.10 14.51
C MET A 157 -8.44 0.63 14.93
N GLU A 158 -8.93 1.06 16.09
CA GLU A 158 -10.29 0.74 16.55
C GLU A 158 -11.34 1.29 15.57
N GLN A 159 -11.18 2.55 15.15
CA GLN A 159 -12.05 3.18 14.14
C GLN A 159 -12.03 2.42 12.80
N LEU A 160 -10.84 2.03 12.32
CA LEU A 160 -10.70 1.24 11.10
C LEU A 160 -11.50 -0.07 11.16
N ILE A 161 -11.46 -0.75 12.31
CA ILE A 161 -12.18 -2.00 12.54
C ILE A 161 -13.70 -1.77 12.52
N GLU A 162 -14.18 -0.69 13.14
CA GLU A 162 -15.59 -0.31 13.13
C GLU A 162 -16.08 0.03 11.71
N ASP A 163 -15.35 0.88 11.00
CA ASP A 163 -15.68 1.26 9.61
C ASP A 163 -15.72 0.04 8.69
N TYR A 164 -14.77 -0.90 8.85
CA TYR A 164 -14.72 -2.14 8.08
C TYR A 164 -15.91 -3.06 8.39
N LYS A 165 -16.28 -3.20 9.67
CA LYS A 165 -17.46 -3.97 10.07
C LYS A 165 -18.75 -3.38 9.51
N ASN A 166 -18.88 -2.05 9.50
CA ASN A 166 -20.08 -1.38 9.04
C ASN A 166 -20.25 -1.42 7.51
N ARG A 167 -19.18 -1.67 6.75
CA ARG A 167 -19.24 -1.82 5.28
C ARG A 167 -19.69 -3.23 4.85
N LYS A 168 -19.52 -4.23 5.71
CA LYS A 168 -19.77 -5.65 5.40
C LYS A 168 -21.14 -6.10 5.90
#